data_AF-A0A971N9U3-F1
#
_entry.id   AF-A0A971N9U3-F1
#
_cell.length_a   1.000
_cell.length_b   1.000
_cell.length_c   1.000
_cell.angle_alpha   90.00
_cell.angle_beta   90.00
_cell.angle_gamma   90.00
#
_symmetry.space_group_name_H-M   'P 1'
#
loop_
_entity.id
_entity.type
_entity.pdbx_description
1 polymer ?
#
loop_
_entity_poly.entity_id
_entity_poly.type
_entity_poly.pdbx_seq_one_letter_code
_entity_poly.pdbx_strand_id
1 'polypeptide(L)'
;MKEKLQAFIENAGWPRIIIGLFLLSLFVAAPMVGVRLDASLSDTLVRVGMNGVLVLAMVPMVQSGCGLNFGLPLGIIAGLLGAVTSIQIGIQGSIGFLIAMAIAVPLAVVFGWMYGQLLNRVKGDEMMIATYVGFSSVALMCMAWLLLPYTSPTMIWGYGGSGLRTTISVEGFWF
;
A
#
# COMPACT_ATOMS: atom_id res chain seq x y z
N MET A 1 -38.06 21.29 5.62
CA MET A 1 -37.34 20.00 5.71
C MET A 1 -36.91 19.49 4.33
N LYS A 2 -37.80 19.46 3.33
CA LYS A 2 -37.48 19.10 1.94
C LYS A 2 -36.42 20.01 1.28
N GLU A 3 -36.50 21.32 1.47
CA GLU A 3 -35.50 22.26 0.90
C GLU A 3 -34.09 22.08 1.47
N LYS A 4 -33.96 21.84 2.78
CA LYS A 4 -32.66 21.53 3.41
C LYS A 4 -32.09 20.20 2.92
N LEU A 5 -32.96 19.21 2.65
CA LEU A 5 -32.55 17.92 2.12
C LEU A 5 -32.10 18.04 0.65
N GLN A 6 -32.81 18.81 -0.17
CA GLN A 6 -32.44 19.08 -1.57
C GLN A 6 -31.12 19.86 -1.66
N ALA A 7 -30.94 20.90 -0.84
CA ALA A 7 -29.69 21.63 -0.77
C ALA A 7 -28.51 20.75 -0.29
N PHE A 8 -28.76 19.80 0.61
CA PHE A 8 -27.74 18.83 1.02
C PHE A 8 -27.40 17.83 -0.09
N ILE A 9 -28.40 17.38 -0.85
CA ILE A 9 -28.23 16.45 -1.99
C ILE A 9 -27.44 17.11 -3.13
N GLU A 10 -27.74 18.37 -3.46
CA GLU A 10 -27.00 19.14 -4.48
C GLU A 10 -25.55 19.39 -4.05
N ASN A 11 -25.30 19.71 -2.78
CA ASN A 11 -23.95 19.98 -2.28
C ASN A 11 -23.11 18.71 -2.08
N ALA A 12 -23.72 17.60 -1.65
CA ALA A 12 -23.00 16.35 -1.43
C ALA A 12 -22.74 15.58 -2.72
N GLY A 13 -23.61 15.74 -3.72
CA GLY A 13 -23.59 14.98 -4.96
C GLY A 13 -24.14 13.57 -4.78
N TRP A 14 -24.98 13.15 -5.73
CA TRP A 14 -25.58 11.81 -5.76
C TRP A 14 -24.60 10.64 -5.54
N PRO A 15 -23.37 10.64 -6.12
CA PRO A 15 -22.45 9.52 -5.93
C PRO A 15 -22.06 9.28 -4.47
N ARG A 16 -21.82 10.33 -3.68
CA ARG A 16 -21.43 10.21 -2.27
C ARG A 16 -22.57 9.68 -1.40
N ILE A 17 -23.79 10.11 -1.71
CA ILE A 17 -25.00 9.67 -1.00
C ILE A 17 -25.26 8.20 -1.27
N ILE A 18 -25.16 7.77 -2.52
CA ILE A 18 -25.33 6.36 -2.91
C ILE A 18 -24.31 5.48 -2.19
N ILE A 19 -23.03 5.88 -2.19
CA ILE A 19 -21.95 5.14 -1.50
C ILE A 19 -22.22 5.10 0.02
N GLY A 20 -22.60 6.23 0.62
CA GLY A 20 -22.91 6.31 2.05
C GLY A 20 -24.08 5.42 2.45
N LEU A 21 -25.15 5.41 1.66
CA LEU A 21 -26.32 4.57 1.92
C LEU A 21 -26.01 3.09 1.71
N PHE A 22 -25.21 2.77 0.70
CA PHE A 22 -24.72 1.41 0.47
C PHE A 22 -23.87 0.91 1.64
N LEU A 23 -22.91 1.71 2.11
CA LEU A 23 -22.09 1.40 3.28
C LEU A 23 -22.97 1.14 4.52
N LEU A 24 -23.96 2.00 4.77
CA LEU A 24 -24.88 1.88 5.90
C LEU A 24 -25.69 0.58 5.80
N SER A 25 -26.18 0.24 4.60
CA SER A 25 -26.90 -1.02 4.35
C SER A 25 -26.03 -2.25 4.62
N LEU A 26 -24.74 -2.21 4.29
CA LEU A 26 -23.80 -3.30 4.57
C LEU A 26 -23.57 -3.46 6.07
N PHE A 27 -23.46 -2.36 6.83
CA PHE A 27 -23.35 -2.43 8.29
C PHE A 27 -24.63 -2.97 8.94
N VAL A 28 -25.81 -2.68 8.40
CA VAL A 28 -27.07 -3.25 8.91
C VAL A 28 -27.17 -4.76 8.58
N ALA A 29 -26.66 -5.19 7.42
CA ALA A 29 -26.67 -6.60 7.01
C ALA A 29 -25.56 -7.45 7.67
N ALA A 30 -24.44 -6.83 8.05
CA ALA A 30 -23.29 -7.50 8.68
C ALA A 30 -23.65 -8.41 9.88
N PRO A 31 -24.47 -8.00 10.87
CA PRO A 31 -24.84 -8.88 11.99
C PRO A 31 -25.65 -10.10 11.54
N MET A 32 -26.42 -10.00 10.44
CA MET A 32 -27.19 -11.14 9.92
C MET A 32 -26.29 -12.27 9.38
N VAL A 33 -25.07 -11.93 8.96
CA VAL A 33 -24.06 -12.87 8.44
C VAL A 33 -23.05 -13.28 9.53
N GLY A 34 -23.27 -12.87 10.79
CA GLY A 34 -22.37 -13.15 11.91
C GLY A 34 -21.08 -12.32 11.89
N VAL A 35 -21.04 -11.23 11.12
CA VAL A 35 -19.87 -10.35 11.06
C VAL A 35 -19.90 -9.36 12.22
N ARG A 36 -18.77 -9.29 12.92
CA ARG A 36 -18.54 -8.38 14.04
C ARG A 36 -18.47 -6.92 13.58
N LEU A 37 -19.44 -6.11 14.03
CA LEU A 37 -19.55 -4.70 13.67
C LEU A 37 -18.39 -3.85 14.20
N ASP A 38 -17.93 -4.15 15.41
CA ASP A 38 -16.78 -3.52 16.05
C ASP A 38 -15.49 -3.74 15.26
N ALA A 39 -15.22 -4.99 14.84
CA ALA A 39 -14.08 -5.31 14.00
C ALA A 39 -14.19 -4.64 12.62
N SER A 40 -15.38 -4.69 12.00
CA SER A 40 -15.60 -4.11 10.67
C SER A 40 -15.42 -2.59 10.64
N LEU A 41 -15.88 -1.89 11.68
CA LEU A 41 -15.66 -0.45 11.84
C LEU A 41 -14.18 -0.13 12.03
N SER A 42 -13.48 -0.89 12.89
CA SER A 42 -12.04 -0.75 13.11
C SER A 42 -11.25 -0.93 11.80
N ASP A 43 -11.51 -2.01 11.07
CA ASP A 43 -10.86 -2.31 9.80
C ASP A 43 -11.12 -1.22 8.75
N THR A 44 -12.35 -0.69 8.71
CA THR A 44 -12.71 0.41 7.80
C THR A 44 -11.89 1.66 8.13
N LEU A 45 -11.80 2.03 9.41
CA LEU A 45 -11.02 3.19 9.85
C LEU A 45 -9.52 3.03 9.56
N VAL A 46 -8.95 1.85 9.83
CA VAL A 46 -7.54 1.54 9.52
C VAL A 46 -7.28 1.64 8.02
N ARG A 47 -8.18 1.12 7.19
CA ARG A 47 -8.08 1.22 5.72
C ARG A 47 -8.16 2.66 5.23
N VAL A 48 -9.03 3.48 5.81
CA VAL A 48 -9.12 4.91 5.50
C VAL A 48 -7.79 5.60 5.83
N GLY A 49 -7.19 5.30 6.98
CA GLY A 49 -5.87 5.81 7.37
C GLY A 49 -4.77 5.38 6.38
N MET A 50 -4.67 4.09 6.08
CA MET A 50 -3.67 3.55 5.16
C MET A 50 -3.81 4.12 3.75
N ASN A 51 -5.02 4.12 3.19
CA ASN A 51 -5.27 4.68 1.87
C ASN A 51 -5.05 6.20 1.83
N GLY A 52 -5.35 6.91 2.93
CA GLY A 52 -5.05 8.34 3.06
C GLY A 52 -3.55 8.63 2.92
N VAL A 53 -2.69 7.85 3.57
CA VAL A 53 -1.23 7.98 3.43
C VAL A 53 -0.78 7.72 1.99
N LEU A 54 -1.32 6.69 1.33
CA LEU A 54 -1.02 6.39 -0.07
C LEU A 54 -1.43 7.52 -1.02
N VAL A 55 -2.58 8.16 -0.79
CA VAL A 55 -3.03 9.32 -1.56
C VAL A 55 -2.11 10.51 -1.35
N LEU A 56 -1.69 10.78 -0.10
CA LEU A 56 -0.74 11.87 0.19
C LEU A 56 0.61 11.64 -0.51
N ALA A 57 1.08 10.39 -0.57
CA ALA A 57 2.30 10.04 -1.29
C ALA A 57 2.22 10.29 -2.81
N MET A 58 1.01 10.37 -3.39
CA MET A 58 0.83 10.70 -4.81
C MET A 58 0.89 12.20 -5.10
N VAL A 59 0.71 13.07 -4.11
CA VAL A 59 0.63 14.52 -4.34
C VAL A 59 1.89 15.08 -5.04
N PRO A 60 3.13 14.75 -4.62
CA PRO A 60 4.32 15.24 -5.30
C PRO A 60 4.44 14.77 -6.76
N MET A 61 3.96 13.55 -7.04
CA MET A 61 3.99 12.95 -8.38
C MET A 61 2.99 13.61 -9.33
N VAL A 62 1.78 13.91 -8.83
CA VAL A 62 0.80 14.66 -9.62
C VAL A 62 1.30 16.08 -9.88
N GLN A 63 1.96 16.71 -8.91
CA GLN A 63 2.56 18.03 -9.09
C GLN A 63 3.71 18.05 -10.10
N SER A 64 4.44 16.95 -10.28
CA SER A 64 5.48 16.85 -11.31
C SER A 64 4.92 16.61 -12.72
N GLY A 65 3.60 16.62 -12.90
CA GLY A 65 2.93 16.38 -14.19
C GLY A 65 2.80 14.91 -14.56
N CYS A 66 3.15 14.00 -13.64
CA CYS A 66 2.96 12.57 -13.84
C CYS A 66 1.52 12.17 -13.46
N GLY A 67 0.98 11.15 -14.12
CA GLY A 67 -0.34 10.60 -13.80
C GLY A 67 -0.41 9.89 -12.45
N LEU A 68 -1.65 9.60 -12.03
CA LEU A 68 -1.95 8.96 -10.75
C LEU A 68 -1.40 7.52 -10.71
N ASN A 69 -0.80 7.13 -9.58
CA ASN A 69 -0.27 5.79 -9.25
C ASN A 69 1.05 5.35 -9.91
N PHE A 70 1.74 6.20 -10.67
CA PHE A 70 2.92 5.79 -11.47
C PHE A 70 4.16 5.36 -10.67
N GLY A 71 4.40 5.92 -9.48
CA GLY A 71 5.51 5.52 -8.61
C GLY A 71 5.10 4.68 -7.39
N LEU A 72 3.80 4.46 -7.18
CA LEU A 72 3.31 3.79 -5.97
C LEU A 72 3.77 2.32 -5.86
N PRO A 73 3.76 1.50 -6.94
CA PRO A 73 4.28 0.14 -6.87
C PRO A 73 5.76 0.07 -6.48
N LEU A 74 6.61 0.95 -7.02
CA LEU A 74 8.05 0.99 -6.73
C LEU A 74 8.29 1.42 -5.28
N GLY A 75 7.54 2.41 -4.79
CA GLY A 75 7.59 2.85 -3.40
C GLY A 75 7.20 1.75 -2.42
N ILE A 76 6.12 1.00 -2.73
CA ILE A 76 5.71 -0.16 -1.92
C ILE A 76 6.79 -1.23 -1.92
N ILE A 77 7.38 -1.56 -3.08
CA ILE A 77 8.47 -2.54 -3.17
C ILE A 77 9.68 -2.13 -2.31
N ALA A 78 10.09 -0.86 -2.37
CA ALA A 78 11.18 -0.35 -1.55
C ALA A 78 10.84 -0.43 -0.05
N GLY A 79 9.61 -0.09 0.33
CA GLY A 79 9.12 -0.23 1.71
C GLY A 79 9.11 -1.69 2.19
N LEU A 80 8.64 -2.61 1.35
CA LEU A 80 8.63 -4.04 1.64
C LEU A 80 10.05 -4.60 1.79
N LEU A 81 10.99 -4.18 0.93
CA LEU A 81 12.41 -4.55 1.07
C LEU A 81 13.00 -4.07 2.38
N GLY A 82 12.75 -2.82 2.77
CA GLY A 82 13.18 -2.28 4.07
C GLY A 82 12.56 -3.04 5.25
N ALA A 83 11.27 -3.37 5.16
CA ALA A 83 10.54 -4.15 6.15
C ALA A 83 11.14 -5.54 6.37
N VAL A 84 11.25 -6.35 5.30
CA VAL A 84 11.78 -7.72 5.43
C VAL A 84 13.25 -7.75 5.83
N THR A 85 14.04 -6.75 5.40
CA THR A 85 15.44 -6.62 5.81
C THR A 85 15.55 -6.28 7.29
N SER A 86 14.70 -5.39 7.81
CA SER A 86 14.65 -5.09 9.24
C SER A 86 14.30 -6.33 10.09
N ILE A 87 13.31 -7.11 9.65
CA ILE A 87 12.94 -8.38 10.30
C ILE A 87 14.09 -9.39 10.25
N GLN A 88 14.84 -9.44 9.14
CA GLN A 88 16.03 -10.28 9.02
C GLN A 88 17.14 -9.90 10.00
N ILE A 89 17.31 -8.59 10.27
CA ILE A 89 18.30 -8.08 11.23
C ILE A 89 17.88 -8.43 12.68
N GLY A 90 16.59 -8.61 12.94
CA GLY A 90 16.08 -9.13 14.21
C GLY A 90 16.01 -8.09 15.33
N ILE A 91 16.13 -6.80 15.03
CA ILE A 91 15.98 -5.72 16.02
C ILE A 91 14.49 -5.47 16.28
N GLN A 92 14.10 -5.60 17.54
CA GLN A 92 12.71 -5.51 17.98
C GLN A 92 12.34 -4.11 18.50
N GLY A 93 11.05 -3.85 18.61
CA GLY A 93 10.44 -2.62 19.07
C GLY A 93 10.40 -1.52 18.01
N SER A 94 10.10 -0.30 18.47
CA SER A 94 10.02 0.91 17.62
C SER A 94 11.32 1.19 16.85
N ILE A 95 12.46 0.75 17.37
CA ILE A 95 13.77 0.86 16.71
C ILE A 95 13.81 0.02 15.43
N GLY A 96 13.24 -1.19 15.44
CA GLY A 96 13.14 -2.05 14.26
C GLY A 96 12.35 -1.38 13.13
N PHE A 97 11.28 -0.67 13.48
CA PHE A 97 10.49 0.11 12.52
C PHE A 97 11.29 1.27 11.91
N LEU A 98 12.05 2.02 12.72
CA LEU A 98 12.90 3.09 12.21
C LEU A 98 14.00 2.57 11.29
N ILE A 99 14.57 1.40 11.59
CA ILE A 99 15.56 0.74 10.73
C ILE A 99 14.92 0.33 9.39
N ALA A 100 13.70 -0.18 9.41
CA ALA A 100 12.97 -0.49 8.17
C ALA A 100 12.82 0.75 7.28
N MET A 101 12.45 1.90 7.86
CA MET A 101 12.38 3.16 7.12
C MET A 101 13.75 3.63 6.62
N ALA A 102 14.78 3.54 7.47
CA ALA A 102 16.14 3.95 7.13
C ALA A 102 16.73 3.15 5.95
N ILE A 103 16.33 1.87 5.81
CA ILE A 103 16.71 1.03 4.66
C ILE A 103 15.81 1.33 3.45
N ALA A 104 14.50 1.51 3.67
CA ALA A 104 13.54 1.75 2.59
C ALA A 104 13.78 3.08 1.87
N VAL A 105 14.15 4.16 2.58
CA VAL A 105 14.30 5.51 2.00
C VAL A 105 15.40 5.56 0.93
N PRO A 106 16.65 5.09 1.17
CA PRO A 106 17.68 5.05 0.13
C PRO A 106 17.26 4.23 -1.10
N LEU A 107 16.64 3.06 -0.89
CA LEU A 107 16.14 2.23 -1.98
C LEU A 107 15.06 2.95 -2.80
N ALA A 108 14.12 3.61 -2.12
CA ALA A 108 13.06 4.39 -2.77
C ALA A 108 13.62 5.57 -3.56
N VAL A 109 14.67 6.24 -3.06
CA VAL A 109 15.35 7.33 -3.79
C VAL A 109 16.01 6.79 -5.05
N VAL A 110 16.72 5.66 -4.97
CA VAL A 110 17.39 5.04 -6.13
C VAL A 110 16.35 4.61 -7.18
N PHE A 111 15.32 3.87 -6.76
CA PHE A 111 14.25 3.43 -7.66
C PHE A 111 13.48 4.61 -8.26
N GLY A 112 13.15 5.62 -7.45
CA GLY A 112 12.47 6.83 -7.91
C GLY A 112 13.31 7.63 -8.90
N TRP A 113 14.63 7.73 -8.69
CA TRP A 113 15.53 8.40 -9.61
C TRP A 113 15.65 7.67 -10.94
N MET A 114 15.87 6.35 -10.92
CA MET A 114 15.90 5.52 -12.13
C MET A 114 14.58 5.61 -12.90
N TYR A 115 13.46 5.59 -12.18
CA TYR A 115 12.13 5.70 -12.75
C TYR A 115 11.88 7.08 -13.38
N GLY A 116 12.27 8.16 -12.70
CA GLY A 116 12.17 9.51 -13.25
C GLY A 116 13.04 9.71 -14.51
N GLN A 117 14.21 9.06 -14.56
CA GLN A 117 15.04 9.06 -15.77
C GLN A 117 14.40 8.29 -16.94
N LEU A 118 13.69 7.20 -16.65
CA LEU A 118 12.95 6.44 -17.65
C LEU A 118 11.82 7.31 -18.22
N LEU A 119 10.98 7.88 -17.36
CA LEU A 119 9.84 8.72 -17.75
C LEU A 119 10.28 9.90 -18.61
N ASN A 120 11.38 10.57 -18.24
CA ASN A 120 11.93 11.67 -19.03
C ASN A 120 12.36 11.29 -20.45
N ARG A 121 12.66 10.01 -20.71
CA ARG A 121 13.02 9.52 -22.06
C ARG A 121 11.79 9.14 -22.88
N VAL A 122 10.62 8.97 -22.26
CA VAL A 122 9.40 8.45 -22.90
C VAL A 122 8.23 9.45 -22.82
N LYS A 123 8.57 10.74 -22.89
CA LYS A 123 7.61 11.84 -22.83
C LYS A 123 6.52 11.66 -23.89
N GLY A 124 5.26 11.75 -23.45
CA GLY A 124 4.08 11.52 -24.30
C GLY A 124 3.44 10.15 -24.11
N ASP A 125 4.23 9.11 -23.81
CA ASP A 125 3.75 7.73 -23.57
C ASP A 125 3.90 7.29 -22.10
N GLU A 126 4.11 8.27 -21.21
CA GLU A 126 4.41 8.09 -19.79
C GLU A 126 3.37 7.20 -19.09
N MET A 127 2.08 7.33 -19.44
CA MET A 127 1.00 6.58 -18.82
C MET A 127 1.03 5.08 -19.14
N MET A 128 1.31 4.75 -20.39
CA MET A 128 1.43 3.36 -20.83
C MET A 128 2.64 2.71 -20.15
N ILE A 129 3.79 3.36 -20.23
CA ILE A 129 5.07 2.82 -19.76
C ILE A 129 5.10 2.73 -18.23
N ALA A 130 4.54 3.70 -17.52
CA ALA A 130 4.40 3.62 -16.07
C ALA A 130 3.63 2.40 -15.61
N THR A 131 2.52 2.08 -16.30
CA THR A 131 1.70 0.90 -16.00
C THR A 131 2.50 -0.39 -16.21
N TYR A 132 3.23 -0.49 -17.33
CA TYR A 132 4.11 -1.63 -17.59
C TYR A 132 5.20 -1.78 -16.54
N VAL A 133 5.89 -0.68 -16.19
CA VAL A 133 6.94 -0.70 -15.17
C VAL A 133 6.38 -1.12 -13.81
N GLY A 134 5.18 -0.66 -13.44
CA GLY A 134 4.48 -1.10 -12.25
C GLY A 134 4.27 -2.62 -12.22
N PHE A 135 3.65 -3.18 -13.25
CA PHE A 135 3.41 -4.63 -13.32
C PHE A 135 4.70 -5.46 -13.42
N SER A 136 5.65 -5.03 -14.25
CA SER A 136 6.93 -5.72 -14.43
C SER A 136 7.78 -5.71 -13.16
N SER A 137 7.80 -4.60 -12.41
CA SER A 137 8.54 -4.52 -11.14
C SER A 137 7.96 -5.45 -10.08
N VAL A 138 6.63 -5.54 -9.98
CA VAL A 138 5.97 -6.49 -9.08
C VAL A 138 6.29 -7.93 -9.48
N ALA A 139 6.18 -8.29 -10.76
CA ALA A 139 6.50 -9.62 -11.26
C ALA A 139 7.98 -9.99 -11.02
N LEU A 140 8.89 -9.04 -11.25
CA LEU A 140 10.32 -9.20 -10.95
C LEU A 140 10.53 -9.49 -9.46
N MET A 141 9.89 -8.71 -8.59
CA MET A 141 10.02 -8.90 -7.16
C MET A 141 9.44 -10.22 -6.68
N CYS A 142 8.34 -10.71 -7.26
CA CYS A 142 7.83 -12.06 -6.96
C CYS A 142 8.87 -13.16 -7.17
N MET A 143 9.72 -13.04 -8.21
CA MET A 143 10.86 -13.94 -8.40
C MET A 143 11.99 -13.66 -7.40
N ALA A 144 12.29 -12.38 -7.15
CA ALA A 144 13.34 -11.99 -6.21
C ALA A 144 13.06 -12.46 -4.77
N TRP A 145 11.82 -12.42 -4.28
CA TRP A 145 11.44 -12.88 -2.94
C TRP A 145 11.74 -14.37 -2.70
N LEU A 146 11.82 -15.17 -3.76
CA LEU A 146 12.18 -16.59 -3.70
C LEU A 146 13.70 -16.80 -3.71
N LEU A 147 14.45 -15.92 -4.38
CA LEU A 147 15.90 -16.04 -4.58
C LEU A 147 16.72 -15.32 -3.52
N LEU A 148 16.18 -14.26 -2.91
CA LEU A 148 16.90 -13.46 -1.93
C LEU A 148 17.26 -14.31 -0.70
N PRO A 149 18.50 -14.20 -0.17
CA PRO A 149 19.02 -15.07 0.87
C PRO A 149 18.53 -14.67 2.27
N TYR A 150 17.22 -14.68 2.47
CA TYR A 150 16.62 -14.53 3.80
C TYR A 150 16.70 -15.86 4.55
N THR A 151 17.16 -15.80 5.79
CA THR A 151 17.34 -17.00 6.64
C THR A 151 16.44 -17.01 7.87
N SER A 152 15.72 -15.92 8.14
CA SER A 152 14.86 -15.83 9.32
C SER A 152 13.71 -16.86 9.26
N PRO A 153 13.59 -17.76 10.27
CA PRO A 153 12.56 -18.81 10.30
C PRO A 153 11.11 -18.30 10.26
N THR A 154 10.88 -17.07 10.72
CA THR A 154 9.56 -16.42 10.70
C THR A 154 9.14 -15.98 9.31
N MET A 155 10.11 -15.82 8.39
CA MET A 155 9.88 -15.29 7.05
C MET A 155 9.96 -16.35 5.94
N ILE A 156 10.72 -17.42 6.14
CA ILE A 156 10.93 -18.46 5.12
C ILE A 156 9.87 -19.57 5.17
N TRP A 157 9.63 -20.23 4.04
CA TRP A 157 8.77 -21.42 3.97
C TRP A 157 9.33 -22.56 4.84
N GLY A 158 8.53 -23.04 5.80
CA GLY A 158 8.96 -24.06 6.76
C GLY A 158 9.35 -25.42 6.13
N TYR A 159 8.79 -25.76 4.96
CA TYR A 159 9.10 -27.01 4.25
C TYR A 159 10.25 -26.88 3.23
N GLY A 160 10.58 -25.65 2.78
CA GLY A 160 11.53 -25.42 1.68
C GLY A 160 12.84 -24.74 2.09
N GLY A 161 12.94 -24.19 3.30
CA GLY A 161 14.14 -23.54 3.84
C GLY A 161 14.61 -22.30 3.05
N SER A 162 13.86 -21.89 2.02
CA SER A 162 14.19 -20.81 1.10
C SER A 162 12.91 -20.15 0.59
N GLY A 163 13.02 -18.87 0.21
CA GLY A 163 11.91 -18.05 -0.26
C GLY A 163 10.99 -17.53 0.85
N LEU A 164 10.53 -16.30 0.67
CA LEU A 164 9.63 -15.63 1.61
C LEU A 164 8.19 -16.16 1.54
N ARG A 165 7.52 -16.19 2.70
CA ARG A 165 6.07 -16.42 2.82
C ARG A 165 5.29 -15.24 2.25
N THR A 166 4.06 -15.50 1.81
CA THR A 166 3.13 -14.46 1.34
C THR A 166 2.65 -13.55 2.47
N THR A 167 2.61 -14.08 3.70
CA THR A 167 2.17 -13.37 4.89
C THR A 167 3.21 -13.58 5.99
N ILE A 168 3.75 -12.46 6.47
CA ILE A 168 4.73 -12.43 7.56
C ILE A 168 4.09 -11.63 8.69
N SER A 169 3.97 -12.24 9.87
CA SER A 169 3.51 -11.49 11.04
C SER A 169 4.63 -10.58 11.53
N VAL A 170 4.28 -9.31 11.79
CA VAL A 170 5.15 -8.30 12.40
C VAL A 170 4.98 -8.22 13.92
N GLU A 171 4.11 -9.07 14.49
CA GLU A 171 3.86 -9.18 15.92
C GLU A 171 5.13 -9.60 16.66
N GLY A 172 5.55 -8.82 17.66
CA GLY A 172 6.81 -9.03 18.38
C GLY A 172 8.06 -8.47 17.68
N PHE A 173 7.92 -7.88 16.49
CA PHE A 173 9.02 -7.15 15.82
C PHE A 173 8.93 -5.65 16.04
N TRP A 174 7.80 -5.02 15.73
CA TRP A 174 7.68 -3.55 15.81
C TRP A 174 6.70 -3.08 16.88
N PHE A 175 5.80 -3.96 17.30
CA PHE A 175 4.76 -3.75 18.31
C PHE A 175 4.58 -5.01 19.15
#